data_AF-A0A3N5QPF6-F1
#
_entry.id   AF-A0A3N5QPF6-F1
#
_cell.length_a   1.000
_cell.length_b   1.000
_cell.length_c   1.000
_cell.angle_alpha   90.00
_cell.angle_beta   90.00
_cell.angle_gamma   90.00
#
_symmetry.space_group_name_H-M   'P 1'
#
loop_
_entity.id
_entity.type
_entity.pdbx_description
1 polymer ?
#
loop_
_entity_poly.entity_id
_entity_poly.type
_entity_poly.pdbx_seq_one_letter_code
_entity_poly.pdbx_strand_id
1 'polypeptide(L)'
;MNKDNKEQNSELSPERDKAVRLFTYLKELCALRSIQVRNVVTYDQVYWLQDLPRNKFCRCAFWHLIDPLSSSYDQHPDLWIEIRKPILKSPPELPDELEPWIKEEEFMDSSIDEPGFFEQIPLSVLQDDSENSDPNALVSMNDYPELLDIWINYLETKWKPWANADRELQKVQKSYNQLFNIYQRQEKLGEQYEVIFGAGLLLWKAPNSGEIKRHILAIQARIEFDRVKGIMSVGPTLDGSQPVLECGMLETTDRPNPTDLTNIEEDVKTLYGDPWNAAILESVLRGFANALPMA
;
A
#
# COMPACT_ATOMS: atom_id res chain seq x y z
N MET A 1 7.65 -15.29 -66.47
CA MET A 1 7.33 -13.93 -65.95
C MET A 1 7.10 -14.07 -64.46
N ASN A 2 8.03 -13.53 -63.64
CA ASN A 2 7.98 -13.16 -62.20
C ASN A 2 6.87 -13.70 -61.28
N LYS A 3 7.09 -14.03 -60.00
CA LYS A 3 8.26 -14.03 -59.10
C LYS A 3 7.77 -14.69 -57.82
N ASP A 4 8.57 -15.60 -57.27
CA ASP A 4 8.47 -16.07 -55.89
C ASP A 4 8.56 -14.89 -54.92
N ASN A 5 7.56 -14.73 -54.06
CA ASN A 5 7.65 -13.84 -52.90
C ASN A 5 8.01 -14.69 -51.68
N LYS A 6 9.31 -14.66 -51.37
CA LYS A 6 9.94 -15.24 -50.19
C LYS A 6 9.30 -14.72 -48.90
N GLU A 7 8.94 -15.67 -48.05
CA GLU A 7 8.89 -15.53 -46.60
C GLU A 7 10.22 -14.94 -46.10
N GLN A 8 10.20 -13.73 -45.56
CA GLN A 8 11.32 -13.14 -44.84
C GLN A 8 11.22 -13.56 -43.37
N ASN A 9 11.69 -14.77 -43.05
CA ASN A 9 12.15 -15.08 -41.70
C ASN A 9 13.46 -14.31 -41.49
N SER A 10 13.47 -13.32 -40.59
CA SER A 10 14.67 -12.58 -40.24
C SER A 10 15.56 -13.43 -39.32
N GLU A 11 16.34 -14.34 -39.90
CA GLU A 11 17.46 -14.96 -39.20
C GLU A 11 18.46 -13.86 -38.79
N LEU A 12 18.76 -13.76 -37.49
CA LEU A 12 19.73 -12.83 -36.94
C LEU A 12 21.11 -13.10 -37.58
N SER A 13 21.85 -12.03 -37.93
CA SER A 13 23.21 -12.22 -38.45
C SER A 13 24.10 -12.88 -37.39
N PRO A 14 25.08 -13.72 -37.78
CA PRO A 14 25.96 -14.41 -36.83
C PRO A 14 26.78 -13.44 -35.97
N GLU A 15 27.02 -12.19 -36.43
CA GLU A 15 27.64 -11.17 -35.58
C GLU A 15 26.68 -10.63 -34.52
N ARG A 16 25.38 -10.47 -34.83
CA ARG A 16 24.35 -10.05 -33.86
C ARG A 16 24.14 -11.11 -32.78
N ASP A 17 24.10 -12.39 -33.14
CA ASP A 17 23.97 -13.48 -32.16
C ASP A 17 25.18 -13.54 -31.21
N LYS A 18 26.39 -13.34 -31.72
CA LYS A 18 27.59 -13.24 -30.88
C LYS A 18 27.55 -12.02 -29.96
N ALA A 19 27.08 -10.87 -30.47
CA ALA A 19 26.93 -9.67 -29.66
C ALA A 19 25.90 -9.88 -28.55
N VAL A 20 24.73 -10.46 -28.85
CA VAL A 20 23.69 -10.78 -27.84
C VAL A 20 24.28 -11.69 -26.76
N ARG A 21 24.96 -12.78 -27.12
CA ARG A 21 25.59 -13.69 -26.14
C ARG A 21 26.63 -13.00 -25.27
N LEU A 22 27.46 -12.13 -25.84
CA LEU A 22 28.46 -11.36 -25.09
C LEU A 22 27.80 -10.39 -24.11
N PHE A 23 26.77 -9.65 -24.54
CA PHE A 23 26.03 -8.75 -23.67
C PHE A 23 25.26 -9.50 -22.59
N THR A 24 24.69 -10.67 -22.88
CA THR A 24 24.08 -11.55 -21.88
C THR A 24 25.11 -12.01 -20.86
N TYR A 25 26.29 -12.46 -21.29
CA TYR A 25 27.38 -12.85 -20.39
C TYR A 25 27.87 -11.69 -19.51
N LEU A 26 28.05 -10.50 -20.08
CA LEU A 26 28.43 -9.30 -19.32
C LEU A 26 27.35 -8.90 -18.32
N LYS A 27 26.07 -9.00 -18.70
CA LYS A 27 24.92 -8.77 -17.81
C LYS A 27 24.97 -9.73 -16.62
N GLU A 28 25.22 -11.02 -16.85
CA GLU A 28 25.36 -12.03 -15.81
C GLU A 28 26.57 -11.75 -14.89
N LEU A 29 27.72 -11.37 -15.46
CA LEU A 29 28.93 -11.07 -14.70
C LEU A 29 28.76 -9.83 -13.82
N CYS A 30 28.08 -8.79 -14.33
CA CYS A 30 27.71 -7.62 -13.54
C CYS A 30 26.73 -7.96 -12.40
N ALA A 31 25.75 -8.85 -12.66
CA ALA A 31 24.79 -9.29 -11.65
C ALA A 31 25.44 -10.06 -10.49
N LEU A 32 26.58 -10.71 -10.71
CA LEU A 32 27.37 -11.35 -9.65
C LEU A 32 28.08 -10.34 -8.73
N ARG A 33 28.27 -9.10 -9.19
CA ARG A 33 28.99 -8.04 -8.44
C ARG A 33 28.06 -7.03 -7.77
N SER A 34 26.80 -6.96 -8.16
CA SER A 34 25.81 -6.10 -7.51
C SER A 34 25.34 -6.72 -6.19
N ILE A 35 25.02 -5.87 -5.21
CA ILE A 35 24.38 -6.32 -3.97
C ILE A 35 22.99 -6.84 -4.34
N GLN A 36 22.79 -8.16 -4.26
CA GLN A 36 21.51 -8.77 -4.54
C GLN A 36 20.53 -8.46 -3.39
N VAL A 37 19.53 -7.64 -3.68
CA VAL A 37 18.43 -7.38 -2.75
C VAL A 37 17.44 -8.55 -2.83
N ARG A 38 17.39 -9.36 -1.77
CA ARG A 38 16.53 -10.57 -1.70
C ARG A 38 15.30 -10.41 -0.81
N ASN A 39 15.25 -9.33 -0.01
CA ASN A 39 14.18 -9.08 0.94
C ASN A 39 13.63 -7.65 0.80
N VAL A 40 12.32 -7.54 0.57
CA VAL A 40 11.57 -6.30 0.46
C VAL A 40 11.67 -5.41 1.70
N VAL A 41 12.00 -5.97 2.87
CA VAL A 41 12.23 -5.21 4.10
C VAL A 41 13.41 -4.22 3.99
N THR A 42 14.35 -4.48 3.07
CA THR A 42 15.48 -3.58 2.82
C THR A 42 15.13 -2.36 1.97
N TYR A 43 13.92 -2.31 1.41
CA TYR A 43 13.48 -1.17 0.61
C TYR A 43 13.25 0.04 1.51
N ASP A 44 13.55 1.22 0.97
CA ASP A 44 13.48 2.48 1.70
C ASP A 44 12.05 2.81 2.17
N GLN A 45 11.05 2.60 1.31
CA GLN A 45 9.62 2.68 1.63
C GLN A 45 8.88 1.49 1.02
N VAL A 46 7.93 0.93 1.78
CA VAL A 46 7.05 -0.15 1.32
C VAL A 46 5.62 0.17 1.74
N TYR A 47 4.71 0.16 0.77
CA TYR A 47 3.28 0.25 1.02
C TYR A 47 2.60 -1.05 0.57
N TRP A 48 1.99 -1.77 1.51
CA TRP A 48 1.26 -2.98 1.20
C TRP A 48 -0.18 -2.65 0.82
N LEU A 49 -0.61 -3.19 -0.31
CA LEU A 49 -1.91 -2.83 -0.89
C LEU A 49 -3.09 -3.41 -0.10
N GLN A 50 -2.84 -4.43 0.72
CA GLN A 50 -3.81 -4.94 1.69
C GLN A 50 -4.19 -3.88 2.74
N ASP A 51 -3.31 -2.91 2.99
CA ASP A 51 -3.54 -1.84 3.96
C ASP A 51 -4.39 -0.72 3.34
N LEU A 52 -4.71 -0.77 2.04
CA LEU A 52 -5.60 0.18 1.38
C LEU A 52 -7.05 -0.10 1.77
N PRO A 53 -7.71 0.80 2.54
CA PRO A 53 -9.06 0.54 3.02
C PRO A 53 -10.09 0.59 1.89
N ARG A 54 -11.11 -0.27 1.99
CA ARG A 54 -12.29 -0.27 1.11
C ARG A 54 -13.24 0.86 1.52
N ASN A 55 -12.89 2.08 1.11
CA ASN A 55 -13.63 3.30 1.46
C ASN A 55 -13.88 4.16 0.22
N LYS A 56 -14.95 4.98 0.21
CA LYS A 56 -15.31 5.89 -0.89
C LYS A 56 -14.21 6.88 -1.30
N PHE A 57 -13.25 7.16 -0.42
CA PHE A 57 -12.10 8.04 -0.70
C PHE A 57 -10.94 7.32 -1.39
N CYS A 58 -10.99 5.99 -1.49
CA CYS A 58 -9.98 5.16 -2.13
C CYS A 58 -10.57 4.51 -3.39
N ARG A 59 -9.81 4.52 -4.47
CA ARG A 59 -10.06 3.71 -5.66
C ARG A 59 -8.82 2.90 -5.96
N CYS A 60 -9.04 1.70 -6.47
CA CYS A 60 -7.96 0.79 -6.79
C CYS A 60 -8.38 -0.11 -7.94
N ALA A 61 -7.59 -0.10 -9.01
CA ALA A 61 -7.89 -0.78 -10.25
C ALA A 61 -7.80 -2.30 -10.13
N PHE A 62 -7.05 -2.85 -9.17
CA PHE A 62 -6.83 -4.29 -9.00
C PHE A 62 -7.71 -4.92 -7.91
N TRP A 63 -8.67 -4.18 -7.38
CA TRP A 63 -9.65 -4.73 -6.45
C TRP A 63 -10.56 -5.81 -7.05
N HIS A 64 -10.76 -5.80 -8.37
CA HIS A 64 -11.46 -6.85 -9.12
C HIS A 64 -10.71 -8.18 -9.12
N LEU A 65 -9.38 -8.17 -8.93
CA LEU A 65 -8.58 -9.40 -8.78
C LEU A 65 -8.98 -10.20 -7.54
N ILE A 66 -9.45 -9.51 -6.50
CA ILE A 66 -9.82 -10.10 -5.21
C ILE A 66 -11.33 -10.31 -5.12
N ASP A 67 -12.11 -9.33 -5.62
CA ASP A 67 -13.56 -9.39 -5.64
C ASP A 67 -14.09 -8.96 -7.02
N PRO A 68 -14.32 -9.93 -7.93
CA PRO A 68 -14.80 -9.66 -9.30
C PRO A 68 -16.16 -8.94 -9.34
N LEU A 69 -16.97 -9.06 -8.28
CA LEU A 69 -18.29 -8.43 -8.19
C LEU A 69 -18.23 -6.97 -7.74
N SER A 70 -17.08 -6.52 -7.19
CA SER A 70 -16.85 -5.15 -6.72
C SER A 70 -16.51 -4.14 -7.84
N SER A 71 -16.49 -4.61 -9.09
CA SER A 71 -16.04 -3.84 -10.26
C SER A 71 -16.98 -2.69 -10.60
N SER A 72 -16.72 -1.49 -10.08
CA SER A 72 -17.02 -0.29 -10.85
C SER A 72 -16.05 -0.29 -12.04
N TYR A 73 -16.56 -0.46 -13.26
CA TYR A 73 -15.79 -0.30 -14.50
C TYR A 73 -15.26 1.15 -14.57
N ASP A 74 -14.15 1.43 -13.87
CA ASP A 74 -13.44 2.69 -14.01
C ASP A 74 -12.72 2.64 -15.37
N GLN A 75 -13.14 3.51 -16.28
CA GLN A 75 -12.67 3.61 -17.67
C GLN A 75 -11.25 4.21 -17.80
N HIS A 76 -10.46 4.19 -16.73
CA HIS A 76 -9.16 4.84 -16.64
C HIS A 76 -8.04 3.82 -16.43
N PRO A 77 -7.52 3.20 -17.50
CA PRO A 77 -6.40 2.25 -17.41
C PRO A 77 -5.11 2.89 -16.83
N ASP A 78 -5.03 4.23 -16.87
CA ASP A 78 -3.87 5.00 -16.42
C ASP A 78 -3.88 5.31 -14.90
N LEU A 79 -4.90 4.87 -14.16
CA LEU A 79 -5.04 5.16 -12.73
C LEU A 79 -5.22 3.86 -11.94
N TRP A 80 -4.16 3.42 -11.29
CA TRP A 80 -4.18 2.18 -10.51
C TRP A 80 -4.64 2.38 -9.09
N ILE A 81 -4.26 3.47 -8.45
CA ILE A 81 -4.67 3.82 -7.10
C ILE A 81 -4.99 5.30 -7.07
N GLU A 82 -6.13 5.67 -6.48
CA GLU A 82 -6.49 7.04 -6.14
C GLU A 82 -6.83 7.10 -4.66
N ILE A 83 -6.19 7.99 -3.90
CA ILE A 83 -6.58 8.29 -2.52
C ILE A 83 -6.84 9.77 -2.40
N ARG A 84 -8.07 10.12 -2.05
CA ARG A 84 -8.47 11.50 -1.75
C ARG A 84 -8.23 11.78 -0.28
N LYS A 85 -7.67 12.93 0.03
CA LYS A 85 -7.45 13.35 1.41
C LYS A 85 -8.80 13.40 2.17
N PRO A 86 -8.98 12.60 3.22
CA PRO A 86 -10.21 12.62 3.99
C PRO A 86 -10.28 13.91 4.83
N ILE A 87 -11.51 14.31 5.17
CA ILE A 87 -11.76 15.39 6.12
C ILE A 87 -12.12 14.72 7.45
N LEU A 88 -11.22 14.82 8.43
CA LEU A 88 -11.45 14.36 9.79
C LEU A 88 -12.29 15.40 10.52
N LYS A 89 -13.27 14.94 11.29
CA LYS A 89 -14.15 15.80 12.08
C LYS A 89 -13.80 15.62 13.54
N SER A 90 -13.81 16.71 14.30
CA SER A 90 -13.75 16.63 15.77
C SER A 90 -14.91 15.79 16.31
N PRO A 91 -14.76 15.22 17.52
CA PRO A 91 -15.87 14.62 18.24
C PRO A 91 -17.08 15.55 18.34
N PRO A 92 -18.30 15.01 18.50
CA PRO A 92 -19.48 15.81 18.80
C PRO A 92 -19.27 16.68 20.04
N GLU A 93 -20.00 17.79 20.13
CA GLU A 93 -19.94 18.69 21.30
C GLU A 93 -20.36 17.92 22.57
N LEU A 94 -19.58 18.10 23.64
CA LEU A 94 -19.86 17.54 24.96
C LEU A 94 -20.98 18.34 25.64
N PRO A 95 -21.86 17.69 26.41
CA PRO A 95 -22.74 18.38 27.35
C PRO A 95 -21.91 19.13 28.41
N ASP A 96 -22.29 20.37 28.71
CA ASP A 96 -21.61 21.26 29.68
C ASP A 96 -21.39 20.56 31.05
N GLU A 97 -22.34 19.71 31.46
CA GLU A 97 -22.26 19.00 32.75
C GLU A 97 -21.14 17.96 32.81
N LEU A 98 -20.68 17.47 31.65
CA LEU A 98 -19.63 16.45 31.54
C LEU A 98 -18.25 17.04 31.29
N GLU A 99 -18.13 18.25 30.73
CA GLU A 99 -16.85 18.89 30.41
C GLU A 99 -15.76 18.74 31.50
N PRO A 100 -16.02 19.04 32.79
CA PRO A 100 -14.98 18.98 33.81
C PRO A 100 -14.55 17.55 34.17
N TRP A 101 -15.34 16.55 33.79
CA TRP A 101 -15.12 15.14 34.10
C TRP A 101 -14.40 14.39 32.97
N ILE A 102 -14.35 14.93 31.75
CA ILE A 102 -13.79 14.22 30.60
C ILE A 102 -12.29 14.47 30.45
N LYS A 103 -11.56 13.41 30.12
CA LYS A 103 -10.17 13.49 29.70
C LYS A 103 -10.10 13.87 28.22
N GLU A 104 -9.77 15.12 27.92
CA GLU A 104 -9.78 15.67 26.56
C GLU A 104 -8.91 14.85 25.58
N GLU A 105 -7.74 14.37 26.01
CA GLU A 105 -6.85 13.55 25.17
C GLU A 105 -7.49 12.24 24.72
N GLU A 106 -8.13 11.52 25.65
CA GLU A 106 -8.84 10.27 25.36
C GLU A 106 -10.11 10.53 24.54
N PHE A 107 -10.81 11.64 24.81
CA PHE A 107 -12.04 12.02 24.11
C PHE A 107 -11.82 12.30 22.61
N MET A 108 -10.67 12.90 22.28
CA MET A 108 -10.29 13.23 20.90
C MET A 108 -9.71 12.03 20.14
N ASP A 109 -9.33 10.96 20.83
CA ASP A 109 -8.75 9.76 20.23
C ASP A 109 -9.84 8.75 19.86
N SER A 110 -10.11 8.60 18.56
CA SER A 110 -11.07 7.59 18.09
C SER A 110 -10.52 6.16 18.12
N SER A 111 -9.22 5.96 18.36
CA SER A 111 -8.58 4.64 18.32
C SER A 111 -8.83 3.79 19.55
N ILE A 112 -9.21 4.41 20.67
CA ILE A 112 -9.61 3.71 21.89
C ILE A 112 -11.03 3.17 21.78
N ASP A 113 -11.36 2.19 22.63
CA ASP A 113 -12.70 1.59 22.67
C ASP A 113 -13.73 2.59 23.21
N GLU A 114 -13.42 3.20 24.35
CA GLU A 114 -14.23 4.23 25.01
C GLU A 114 -13.30 5.19 25.76
N PRO A 115 -13.57 6.51 25.75
CA PRO A 115 -12.84 7.47 26.56
C PRO A 115 -13.17 7.29 28.04
N GLY A 116 -12.18 7.51 28.89
CA GLY A 116 -12.37 7.55 30.34
C GLY A 116 -12.84 8.92 30.83
N PHE A 117 -13.33 8.92 32.07
CA PHE A 117 -13.63 10.13 32.84
C PHE A 117 -12.81 10.15 34.13
N PHE A 118 -12.69 11.31 34.76
CA PHE A 118 -12.12 11.44 36.09
C PHE A 118 -13.12 10.96 37.13
N GLU A 119 -12.77 9.96 37.94
CA GLU A 119 -13.66 9.50 39.02
C GLU A 119 -13.89 10.60 40.08
N GLN A 120 -12.89 11.46 40.27
CA GLN A 120 -12.93 12.57 41.21
C GLN A 120 -12.31 13.83 40.59
N ILE A 121 -12.95 14.97 40.83
CA ILE A 121 -12.45 16.29 40.44
C ILE A 121 -12.47 17.25 41.63
N PRO A 122 -11.63 18.30 41.66
CA PRO A 122 -11.71 19.31 42.71
C PRO A 122 -13.04 20.05 42.66
N LEU A 123 -13.68 20.27 43.82
CA LEU A 123 -14.96 20.96 43.94
C LEU A 123 -14.92 22.39 43.36
N SER A 124 -13.74 23.02 43.41
CA SER A 124 -13.50 24.34 42.82
C SER A 124 -13.69 24.38 41.29
N VAL A 125 -13.64 23.24 40.60
CA VAL A 125 -13.89 23.15 39.15
C VAL A 125 -15.39 23.24 38.83
N LEU A 126 -16.26 22.88 39.78
CA LEU A 126 -17.72 22.95 39.62
C LEU A 126 -18.32 24.25 40.15
N GLN A 127 -17.60 24.98 41.00
CA GLN A 127 -18.04 26.23 41.60
C GLN A 127 -17.06 27.33 41.23
N ASP A 128 -17.44 28.12 40.22
CA ASP A 128 -16.59 29.12 39.57
C ASP A 128 -16.10 30.26 40.50
N ASP A 129 -16.63 30.37 41.73
CA ASP A 129 -16.18 31.36 42.72
C ASP A 129 -16.76 31.03 44.12
N SER A 130 -16.05 30.27 44.95
CA SER A 130 -16.32 30.32 46.39
C SER A 130 -15.03 30.48 47.19
N GLU A 131 -14.83 31.69 47.72
CA GLU A 131 -13.75 32.07 48.67
C GLU A 131 -13.74 31.24 49.98
N ASN A 132 -14.63 30.24 50.12
CA ASN A 132 -14.82 29.40 51.31
C ASN A 132 -14.77 27.89 51.04
N SER A 133 -14.47 27.43 49.83
CA SER A 133 -14.30 25.99 49.56
C SER A 133 -12.88 25.54 49.89
N ASP A 134 -12.76 24.43 50.61
CA ASP A 134 -11.47 23.79 50.86
C ASP A 134 -10.84 23.41 49.50
N PRO A 135 -9.65 23.95 49.14
CA PRO A 135 -9.02 23.67 47.85
C PRO A 135 -8.65 22.20 47.65
N ASN A 136 -8.69 21.36 48.70
CA ASN A 136 -8.53 19.91 48.62
C ASN A 136 -9.85 19.13 48.64
N ALA A 137 -11.02 19.79 48.66
CA ALA A 137 -12.29 19.09 48.57
C ALA A 137 -12.46 18.46 47.18
N LEU A 138 -12.61 17.13 47.16
CA LEU A 138 -12.85 16.35 45.94
C LEU A 138 -14.32 15.96 45.87
N VAL A 139 -14.87 16.00 44.66
CA VAL A 139 -16.22 15.54 44.34
C VAL A 139 -16.10 14.29 43.50
N SER A 140 -16.89 13.27 43.82
CA SER A 140 -16.92 12.01 43.08
C SER A 140 -18.05 12.00 42.06
N MET A 141 -17.77 11.52 40.85
CA MET A 141 -18.80 11.35 39.81
C MET A 141 -19.90 10.39 40.28
N ASN A 142 -19.53 9.41 41.12
CA ASN A 142 -20.47 8.43 41.68
C ASN A 142 -21.52 9.06 42.61
N ASP A 143 -21.29 10.27 43.10
CA ASP A 143 -22.27 11.01 43.90
C ASP A 143 -23.41 11.58 43.04
N TYR A 144 -23.25 11.55 41.70
CA TYR A 144 -24.21 12.06 40.72
C TYR A 144 -24.60 10.97 39.69
N PRO A 145 -25.52 10.04 40.05
CA PRO A 145 -25.98 9.00 39.12
C PRO A 145 -26.53 9.54 37.80
N GLU A 146 -27.18 10.71 37.83
CA GLU A 146 -27.71 11.37 36.64
C GLU A 146 -26.61 11.74 35.63
N LEU A 147 -25.42 12.13 36.10
CA LEU A 147 -24.28 12.42 35.21
C LEU A 147 -23.74 11.16 34.55
N LEU A 148 -23.73 10.03 35.26
CA LEU A 148 -23.34 8.74 34.67
C LEU A 148 -24.32 8.32 33.58
N ASP A 149 -25.62 8.52 33.79
CA ASP A 149 -26.65 8.21 32.78
C ASP A 149 -26.49 9.11 31.54
N ILE A 150 -26.22 10.41 31.73
CA ILE A 150 -25.94 11.35 30.63
C ILE A 150 -24.69 10.90 29.86
N TRP A 151 -23.62 10.51 30.57
CA TRP A 151 -22.39 10.03 29.97
C TRP A 151 -22.58 8.78 29.12
N ILE A 152 -23.24 7.75 29.67
CA ILE A 152 -23.51 6.49 28.97
C ILE A 152 -24.36 6.77 27.72
N ASN A 153 -25.41 7.56 27.85
CA ASN A 153 -26.27 7.91 26.73
C ASN A 153 -25.50 8.70 25.65
N TYR A 154 -24.65 9.65 26.04
CA TYR A 154 -23.81 10.40 25.11
C TYR A 154 -22.81 9.51 24.37
N LEU A 155 -22.13 8.61 25.09
CA LEU A 155 -21.19 7.66 24.52
C LEU A 155 -21.85 6.80 23.43
N GLU A 156 -23.00 6.19 23.74
CA GLU A 156 -23.70 5.29 22.81
C GLU A 156 -24.29 6.03 21.60
N THR A 157 -24.87 7.22 21.82
CA THR A 157 -25.64 7.91 20.77
C THR A 157 -24.82 8.88 19.94
N LYS A 158 -23.69 9.39 20.45
CA LYS A 158 -22.89 10.44 19.81
C LYS A 158 -21.46 9.99 19.58
N TRP A 159 -20.73 9.66 20.64
CA TRP A 159 -19.28 9.44 20.54
C TRP A 159 -18.95 8.14 19.78
N LYS A 160 -19.55 6.99 20.12
CA LYS A 160 -19.28 5.71 19.44
C LYS A 160 -19.58 5.76 17.94
N PRO A 161 -20.72 6.31 17.47
CA PRO A 161 -20.96 6.50 16.04
C PRO A 161 -19.90 7.39 15.37
N TRP A 162 -19.49 8.48 16.01
CA TRP A 162 -18.42 9.33 15.52
C TRP A 162 -17.09 8.58 15.45
N ALA A 163 -16.68 7.91 16.54
CA ALA A 163 -15.41 7.19 16.64
C ALA A 163 -15.32 6.09 15.57
N ASN A 164 -16.40 5.33 15.34
CA ASN A 164 -16.45 4.34 14.27
C ASN A 164 -16.26 4.97 12.88
N ALA A 165 -16.92 6.09 12.60
CA ALA A 165 -16.76 6.79 11.33
C ALA A 165 -15.35 7.39 11.19
N ASP A 166 -14.79 7.96 12.25
CA ASP A 166 -13.45 8.55 12.27
C ASP A 166 -12.38 7.47 12.07
N ARG A 167 -12.45 6.32 12.77
CA ARG A 167 -11.53 5.18 12.57
C ARG A 167 -11.41 4.76 11.10
N GLU A 168 -12.53 4.70 10.38
CA GLU A 168 -12.52 4.38 8.95
C GLU A 168 -11.83 5.46 8.12
N LEU A 169 -12.00 6.74 8.48
CA LEU A 169 -11.30 7.85 7.82
C LEU A 169 -9.82 7.94 8.20
N GLN A 170 -9.44 7.58 9.43
CA GLN A 170 -8.06 7.51 9.88
C GLN A 170 -7.27 6.45 9.12
N LYS A 171 -7.90 5.29 8.81
CA LYS A 171 -7.30 4.29 7.91
C LYS A 171 -6.98 4.89 6.55
N VAL A 172 -7.92 5.65 5.96
CA VAL A 172 -7.70 6.35 4.68
C VAL A 172 -6.58 7.38 4.81
N GLN A 173 -6.58 8.18 5.89
CA GLN A 173 -5.58 9.20 6.16
C GLN A 173 -4.17 8.60 6.28
N LYS A 174 -4.06 7.43 6.92
CA LYS A 174 -2.80 6.69 7.04
C LYS A 174 -2.27 6.26 5.68
N SER A 175 -3.10 5.64 4.85
CA SER A 175 -2.73 5.25 3.48
C SER A 175 -2.35 6.46 2.62
N TYR A 176 -3.12 7.54 2.71
CA TYR A 176 -2.83 8.81 2.04
C TYR A 176 -1.45 9.34 2.42
N ASN A 177 -1.15 9.39 3.73
CA ASN A 177 0.14 9.89 4.24
C ASN A 177 1.31 9.00 3.79
N GLN A 178 1.13 7.68 3.75
CA GLN A 178 2.17 6.77 3.27
C GLN A 178 2.51 7.01 1.79
N LEU A 179 1.49 7.13 0.94
CA LEU A 179 1.70 7.49 -0.47
C LEU A 179 2.33 8.87 -0.63
N PHE A 180 1.88 9.86 0.15
CA PHE A 180 2.47 11.21 0.12
C PHE A 180 3.95 11.20 0.55
N ASN A 181 4.33 10.38 1.53
CA ASN A 181 5.73 10.22 1.94
C ASN A 181 6.58 9.59 0.84
N ILE A 182 6.07 8.57 0.13
CA ILE A 182 6.73 7.97 -1.03
C ILE A 182 6.94 9.02 -2.12
N TYR A 183 5.90 9.80 -2.44
CA TYR A 183 5.98 10.91 -3.40
C TYR A 183 7.05 11.93 -3.02
N GLN A 184 7.07 12.39 -1.77
CA GLN A 184 8.10 13.35 -1.31
C GLN A 184 9.53 12.80 -1.39
N ARG A 185 9.71 11.49 -1.15
CA ARG A 185 11.03 10.86 -1.29
C ARG A 185 11.45 10.76 -2.75
N GLN A 186 10.53 10.39 -3.65
CA GLN A 186 10.80 10.36 -5.08
C GLN A 186 11.17 11.74 -5.61
N GLU A 187 10.47 12.82 -5.22
CA GLU A 187 10.81 14.18 -5.63
C GLU A 187 12.22 14.61 -5.17
N LYS A 188 12.65 14.17 -3.98
CA LYS A 188 13.96 14.52 -3.41
C LYS A 188 15.11 13.66 -3.94
N LEU A 189 14.85 12.39 -4.21
CA LEU A 189 15.87 11.36 -4.47
C LEU A 189 15.54 10.52 -5.71
N GLY A 190 14.84 11.10 -6.70
CA GLY A 190 14.38 10.39 -7.89
C GLY A 190 15.49 9.87 -8.81
N GLU A 191 16.72 10.37 -8.65
CA GLU A 191 17.90 9.81 -9.33
C GLU A 191 18.42 8.53 -8.64
N GLN A 192 18.13 8.36 -7.35
CA GLN A 192 18.60 7.23 -6.54
C GLN A 192 17.53 6.15 -6.38
N TYR A 193 16.26 6.55 -6.37
CA TYR A 193 15.13 5.66 -6.12
C TYR A 193 14.08 5.81 -7.21
N GLU A 194 13.56 4.66 -7.62
CA GLU A 194 12.36 4.57 -8.45
C GLU A 194 11.19 4.01 -7.63
N VAL A 195 9.97 4.31 -8.08
CA VAL A 195 8.76 3.74 -7.52
C VAL A 195 8.34 2.57 -8.41
N ILE A 196 8.24 1.39 -7.79
CA ILE A 196 7.78 0.18 -8.46
C ILE A 196 6.58 -0.41 -7.75
N PHE A 197 5.71 -1.02 -8.53
CA PHE A 197 4.68 -1.91 -8.05
C PHE A 197 5.18 -3.35 -8.14
N GLY A 198 5.20 -4.05 -7.02
CA GLY A 198 5.59 -5.46 -6.95
C GLY A 198 4.36 -6.37 -7.01
N ALA A 199 4.39 -7.40 -7.86
CA ALA A 199 3.37 -8.45 -7.90
C ALA A 199 3.99 -9.85 -7.74
N GLY A 200 3.24 -10.75 -7.09
CA GLY A 200 3.69 -12.12 -6.80
C GLY A 200 4.83 -12.19 -5.81
N LEU A 201 4.54 -12.09 -4.51
CA LEU A 201 5.55 -12.17 -3.45
C LEU A 201 6.10 -13.61 -3.33
N LEU A 202 7.36 -13.82 -3.72
CA LEU A 202 8.07 -15.08 -3.50
C LEU A 202 8.57 -15.13 -2.06
N LEU A 203 8.06 -16.11 -1.31
CA LEU A 203 8.56 -16.51 0.00
C LEU A 203 9.20 -17.88 -0.14
N TRP A 204 10.52 -17.93 -0.25
CA TRP A 204 11.24 -19.17 -0.54
C TRP A 204 12.59 -19.22 0.16
N LYS A 205 12.93 -20.39 0.71
CA LYS A 205 14.26 -20.67 1.23
C LYS A 205 15.01 -21.47 0.17
N ALA A 206 15.69 -20.75 -0.71
CA ALA A 206 16.42 -21.31 -1.84
C ALA A 206 17.71 -22.01 -1.37
N PRO A 207 18.12 -23.12 -2.01
CA PRO A 207 19.33 -23.84 -1.63
C PRO A 207 20.60 -22.99 -1.69
N ASN A 208 20.76 -22.15 -2.72
CA ASN A 208 21.98 -21.36 -2.94
C ASN A 208 21.77 -19.86 -2.67
N SER A 209 20.56 -19.35 -2.86
CA SER A 209 20.22 -17.92 -2.73
C SER A 209 19.78 -17.53 -1.31
N GLY A 210 19.54 -18.51 -0.43
CA GLY A 210 19.12 -18.29 0.95
C GLY A 210 17.65 -17.92 1.09
N GLU A 211 17.32 -17.10 2.10
CA GLU A 211 15.95 -16.66 2.35
C GLU A 211 15.54 -15.52 1.42
N ILE A 212 14.44 -15.73 0.71
CA ILE A 212 13.90 -14.79 -0.28
C ILE A 212 12.51 -14.35 0.17
N LYS A 213 12.32 -13.03 0.15
CA LYS A 213 11.04 -12.36 0.40
C LYS A 213 10.93 -11.14 -0.52
N ARG A 214 10.63 -11.37 -1.79
CA ARG A 214 10.57 -10.29 -2.79
C ARG A 214 9.63 -10.66 -3.94
N HIS A 215 9.09 -9.63 -4.59
CA HIS A 215 8.13 -9.78 -5.67
C HIS A 215 8.81 -10.30 -6.95
N ILE A 216 8.12 -11.17 -7.68
CA ILE A 216 8.58 -11.79 -8.93
C ILE A 216 8.37 -10.87 -10.11
N LEU A 217 7.35 -10.01 -10.08
CA LEU A 217 7.10 -9.01 -11.10
C LEU A 217 7.32 -7.63 -10.52
N ALA A 218 8.09 -6.81 -11.24
CA ALA A 218 8.25 -5.39 -10.98
C ALA A 218 7.63 -4.59 -12.13
N ILE A 219 6.80 -3.62 -11.80
CA ILE A 219 6.11 -2.76 -12.76
C ILE A 219 6.43 -1.32 -12.38
N GLN A 220 7.08 -0.57 -13.26
CA GLN A 220 7.41 0.82 -12.96
C GLN A 220 6.13 1.64 -12.78
N ALA A 221 6.11 2.47 -11.74
CA ALA A 221 4.94 3.25 -11.37
C ALA A 221 5.32 4.72 -11.21
N ARG A 222 4.40 5.61 -11.58
CA ARG A 222 4.47 7.03 -11.23
C ARG A 222 3.50 7.31 -10.10
N ILE A 223 3.91 8.15 -9.16
CA ILE A 223 3.04 8.69 -8.12
C ILE A 223 2.94 10.20 -8.30
N GLU A 224 1.72 10.70 -8.25
CA GLU A 224 1.40 12.10 -8.51
C GLU A 224 0.55 12.66 -7.37
N PHE A 225 0.70 13.96 -7.13
CA PHE A 225 -0.07 14.69 -6.13
C PHE A 225 -0.79 15.88 -6.77
N ASP A 226 -2.13 15.82 -6.81
CA ASP A 226 -2.96 16.98 -7.15
C ASP A 226 -3.17 17.83 -5.89
N ARG A 227 -2.42 18.93 -5.79
CA ARG A 227 -2.49 19.86 -4.65
C ARG A 227 -3.84 20.56 -4.51
N VAL A 228 -4.55 20.81 -5.61
CA VAL A 228 -5.82 21.54 -5.59
C VAL A 228 -6.93 20.65 -5.06
N LYS A 229 -6.98 19.40 -5.51
CA LYS A 229 -7.99 18.43 -5.08
C LYS A 229 -7.59 17.62 -3.85
N GLY A 230 -6.30 17.66 -3.46
CA GLY A 230 -5.77 16.86 -2.38
C GLY A 230 -5.80 15.36 -2.70
N ILE A 231 -5.43 14.97 -3.93
CA ILE A 231 -5.52 13.59 -4.41
C ILE A 231 -4.10 13.03 -4.64
N MET A 232 -3.83 11.85 -4.09
CA MET A 232 -2.68 11.03 -4.46
C MET A 232 -3.11 10.02 -5.53
N SER A 233 -2.37 9.94 -6.63
CA SER A 233 -2.61 8.98 -7.70
C SER A 233 -1.36 8.13 -7.97
N VAL A 234 -1.55 6.85 -8.24
CA VAL A 234 -0.51 5.94 -8.72
C VAL A 234 -0.96 5.36 -10.05
N GLY A 235 -0.07 5.32 -11.03
CA GLY A 235 -0.36 4.81 -12.36
C GLY A 235 0.90 4.38 -13.11
N PRO A 236 0.79 3.99 -14.39
CA PRO A 236 1.93 3.63 -15.22
C PRO A 236 2.85 4.83 -15.48
N THR A 237 4.05 4.61 -15.95
CA THR A 237 4.90 5.67 -16.51
C THR A 237 4.41 6.13 -17.88
N LEU A 238 5.01 7.18 -18.46
CA LEU A 238 4.65 7.68 -19.81
C LEU A 238 4.81 6.60 -20.90
N ASP A 239 5.75 5.67 -20.71
CA ASP A 239 6.02 4.55 -21.61
C ASP A 239 5.03 3.37 -21.44
N GLY A 240 4.00 3.56 -20.62
CA GLY A 240 3.00 2.56 -20.28
C GLY A 240 3.47 1.58 -19.20
N SER A 241 2.66 0.56 -18.96
CA SER A 241 2.97 -0.49 -17.99
C SER A 241 3.72 -1.64 -18.65
N GLN A 242 4.97 -1.81 -18.25
CA GLN A 242 5.83 -2.88 -18.74
C GLN A 242 6.30 -3.71 -17.55
N PRO A 243 5.53 -4.74 -17.15
CA PRO A 243 5.99 -5.68 -16.13
C PRO A 243 7.29 -6.35 -16.55
N VAL A 244 8.22 -6.47 -15.61
CA VAL A 244 9.51 -7.14 -15.78
C VAL A 244 9.62 -8.26 -14.77
N LEU A 245 10.18 -9.39 -15.21
CA LEU A 245 10.45 -10.54 -14.35
C LEU A 245 11.73 -10.32 -13.54
N GLU A 246 11.62 -10.37 -12.22
CA GLU A 246 12.70 -10.15 -11.25
C GLU A 246 13.38 -11.47 -10.87
N CYS A 247 14.35 -11.90 -11.69
CA CYS A 247 15.22 -13.03 -11.35
C CYS A 247 16.55 -12.64 -10.71
N GLY A 248 16.84 -11.33 -10.59
CA GLY A 248 18.11 -10.82 -10.06
C GLY A 248 18.35 -11.14 -8.59
N MET A 249 17.32 -11.54 -7.84
CA MET A 249 17.42 -12.00 -6.45
C MET A 249 17.87 -13.47 -6.31
N LEU A 250 17.88 -14.22 -7.41
CA LEU A 250 18.20 -15.65 -7.47
C LEU A 250 19.60 -15.85 -8.04
N GLU A 251 20.37 -16.73 -7.41
CA GLU A 251 21.56 -17.33 -8.00
C GLU A 251 21.18 -18.13 -9.25
N THR A 252 22.10 -18.23 -10.22
CA THR A 252 21.82 -18.87 -11.52
C THR A 252 21.33 -20.32 -11.39
N THR A 253 21.78 -21.04 -10.35
CA THR A 253 21.37 -22.43 -10.07
C THR A 253 19.98 -22.55 -9.48
N ASP A 254 19.45 -21.47 -8.89
CA ASP A 254 18.13 -21.42 -8.27
C ASP A 254 17.07 -20.79 -9.19
N ARG A 255 17.47 -20.38 -10.40
CA ARG A 255 16.55 -19.85 -11.42
C ARG A 255 15.87 -20.99 -12.18
N PRO A 256 14.68 -20.73 -12.76
CA PRO A 256 14.11 -21.60 -13.79
C PRO A 256 15.12 -21.89 -14.90
N ASN A 257 15.00 -23.04 -15.56
CA ASN A 257 15.85 -23.35 -16.71
C ASN A 257 15.64 -22.31 -17.83
N PRO A 258 16.62 -22.11 -18.73
CA PRO A 258 16.55 -21.03 -19.73
C PRO A 258 15.33 -21.10 -20.66
N THR A 259 14.85 -22.30 -20.97
CA THR A 259 13.68 -22.49 -21.84
C THR A 259 12.40 -22.03 -21.15
N ASP A 260 12.17 -22.48 -19.90
CA ASP A 260 11.02 -22.07 -19.10
C ASP A 260 11.08 -20.57 -18.80
N LEU A 261 12.26 -20.04 -18.48
CA LEU A 261 12.45 -18.62 -18.24
C LEU A 261 12.06 -17.78 -19.45
N THR A 262 12.49 -18.19 -20.66
CA THR A 262 12.14 -17.48 -21.90
C THR A 262 10.63 -17.51 -22.15
N ASN A 263 9.98 -18.65 -21.94
CA ASN A 263 8.53 -18.78 -22.10
C ASN A 263 7.77 -17.89 -21.10
N ILE A 264 8.20 -17.86 -19.83
CA ILE A 264 7.60 -16.99 -18.81
C ILE A 264 7.82 -15.51 -19.14
N GLU A 265 9.00 -15.12 -19.64
CA GLU A 265 9.26 -13.76 -20.11
C GLU A 265 8.37 -13.37 -21.29
N GLU A 266 8.03 -14.31 -22.18
CA GLU A 266 7.06 -14.10 -23.26
C GLU A 266 5.64 -13.93 -22.72
N ASP A 267 5.23 -14.76 -21.76
CA ASP A 267 3.93 -14.62 -21.08
C ASP A 267 3.83 -13.25 -20.37
N VAL A 268 4.90 -12.80 -19.72
CA VAL A 268 4.96 -11.47 -19.08
C VAL A 268 4.73 -10.34 -20.09
N LYS A 269 5.18 -10.46 -21.34
CA LYS A 269 4.93 -9.44 -22.37
C LYS A 269 3.44 -9.31 -22.72
N THR A 270 2.65 -10.36 -22.50
CA THR A 270 1.20 -10.29 -22.73
C THR A 270 0.47 -9.44 -21.68
N LEU A 271 1.14 -9.10 -20.57
CA LEU A 271 0.67 -8.14 -19.55
C LEU A 271 0.99 -6.67 -19.90
N TYR A 272 1.57 -6.38 -21.08
CA TYR A 272 1.88 -5.01 -21.46
C TYR A 272 0.59 -4.21 -21.70
N GLY A 273 0.53 -3.02 -21.13
CA GLY A 273 -0.65 -2.16 -21.14
C GLY A 273 -1.75 -2.50 -20.11
N ASP A 274 -1.99 -3.79 -19.84
CA ASP A 274 -2.91 -4.24 -18.76
C ASP A 274 -2.22 -5.25 -17.83
N PRO A 275 -1.47 -4.77 -16.83
CA PRO A 275 -0.72 -5.63 -15.93
C PRO A 275 -1.62 -6.32 -14.89
N TRP A 276 -2.90 -5.96 -14.85
CA TRP A 276 -3.88 -6.45 -13.87
C TRP A 276 -4.85 -7.46 -14.49
N ASN A 277 -4.48 -8.08 -15.61
CA ASN A 277 -5.24 -9.20 -16.16
C ASN A 277 -5.07 -10.44 -15.26
N ALA A 278 -6.13 -10.81 -14.53
CA ALA A 278 -6.10 -11.88 -13.54
C ALA A 278 -5.60 -13.23 -14.10
N ALA A 279 -6.11 -13.63 -15.27
CA ALA A 279 -5.82 -14.94 -15.85
C ALA A 279 -4.36 -15.04 -16.31
N ILE A 280 -3.85 -13.99 -16.96
CA ILE A 280 -2.46 -13.95 -17.42
C ILE A 280 -1.52 -13.85 -16.20
N LEU A 281 -1.83 -13.00 -15.24
CA LEU A 281 -1.03 -12.84 -14.01
C LEU A 281 -0.93 -14.16 -13.24
N GLU A 282 -2.04 -14.88 -13.06
CA GLU A 282 -2.04 -16.20 -12.43
C GLU A 282 -1.17 -17.21 -13.20
N SER A 283 -1.29 -17.23 -14.54
CA SER A 283 -0.50 -18.11 -15.40
C SER A 283 1.00 -17.86 -15.24
N VAL A 284 1.43 -16.59 -15.32
CA VAL A 284 2.83 -16.19 -15.15
C VAL A 284 3.36 -16.59 -13.78
N LEU A 285 2.64 -16.25 -12.71
CA LEU A 285 3.10 -16.51 -11.34
C LEU A 285 3.16 -18.01 -11.04
N ARG A 286 2.17 -18.78 -11.48
CA ARG A 286 2.15 -20.24 -11.31
C ARG A 286 3.21 -20.92 -12.18
N GLY A 287 3.39 -20.45 -13.42
CA GLY A 287 4.44 -20.92 -14.32
C GLY A 287 5.82 -20.74 -13.69
N PHE A 288 6.09 -19.53 -13.17
CA PHE A 288 7.34 -19.24 -12.47
C PHE A 288 7.54 -20.14 -11.25
N ALA A 289 6.53 -20.25 -10.37
CA ALA A 289 6.64 -21.06 -9.16
C ALA A 289 6.89 -22.55 -9.46
N ASN A 290 6.25 -23.10 -10.50
CA ASN A 290 6.42 -24.49 -10.91
C ASN A 290 7.75 -24.76 -11.61
N ALA A 291 8.33 -23.74 -12.23
CA ALA A 291 9.62 -23.84 -12.92
C ALA A 291 10.82 -23.65 -11.99
N LEU A 292 10.60 -23.25 -10.73
CA LEU A 292 11.66 -23.19 -9.73
C LEU A 292 12.21 -24.61 -9.46
N PRO A 293 13.54 -24.76 -9.35
CA PRO A 293 14.13 -26.04 -9.01
C PRO A 293 13.66 -26.49 -7.62
N MET A 294 13.36 -27.79 -7.49
CA MET A 294 13.01 -28.36 -6.20
C MET A 294 14.17 -28.19 -5.21
N ALA A 295 13.85 -27.68 -4.02
CA ALA A 295 14.79 -27.54 -2.91
C ALA A 295 15.16 -28.90 -2.29
#